data_AF-A0AAP0K1N0-F1
#
_entry.id   AF-A0AAP0K1N0-F1
#
_cell.length_a   1.000
_cell.length_b   1.000
_cell.length_c   1.000
_cell.angle_alpha   90.00
_cell.angle_beta   90.00
_cell.angle_gamma   90.00
#
_symmetry.space_group_name_H-M   'P 1'
#
loop_
_entity.id
_entity.type
_entity.pdbx_description
1 polymer ?
#
loop_
_entity_poly.entity_id
_entity_poly.type
_entity_poly.pdbx_seq_one_letter_code
_entity_poly.pdbx_strand_id
1 'polypeptide(L)'
;MKSLSRSIEITVISAEDLSIHGRPIKNNAFVVVQTAPNATRSTSVDTTGGTYPSWNEMLELPLPQESQFVRVEVQCRTSSGAKAVGGVNVPVSDFAEGWIPNGYLTFLSYRLRKWNGERNGIINLSIRVKGKEIT
;
A
#
# COMPACT_ATOMS: atom_id res chain seq x y z
N MET A 1 -4.59 12.33 -28.36
CA MET A 1 -3.62 12.71 -27.31
C MET A 1 -3.07 11.44 -26.69
N LYS A 2 -1.75 11.19 -26.74
CA LYS A 2 -1.16 10.08 -25.98
C LYS A 2 -1.20 10.46 -24.50
N SER A 3 -2.04 9.78 -23.72
CA SER A 3 -1.98 9.87 -22.26
C SER A 3 -0.58 9.41 -21.82
N LEU A 4 0.12 10.26 -21.06
CA LEU A 4 1.36 9.87 -20.39
C LEU A 4 0.98 8.86 -19.31
N SER A 5 1.20 7.58 -19.55
CA SER A 5 1.03 6.55 -18.54
C SER A 5 2.19 6.63 -17.55
N ARG A 6 1.97 7.24 -16.38
CA ARG A 6 2.87 7.10 -15.23
C ARG A 6 2.63 5.73 -14.58
N SER A 7 3.66 5.13 -14.01
CA SER A 7 3.53 3.99 -13.10
C SER A 7 4.22 4.30 -11.78
N ILE A 8 3.93 3.52 -10.75
CA ILE A 8 4.64 3.56 -9.48
C ILE A 8 5.24 2.19 -9.19
N GLU A 9 6.46 2.19 -8.66
CA GLU A 9 7.02 1.09 -7.89
C GLU A 9 6.70 1.35 -6.42
N ILE A 10 5.86 0.52 -5.80
CA ILE A 10 5.56 0.58 -4.38
C ILE A 10 6.08 -0.69 -3.71
N THR A 11 7.09 -0.54 -2.87
CA THR A 11 7.54 -1.60 -1.97
C THR A 11 6.72 -1.56 -0.70
N VAL A 12 5.99 -2.63 -0.46
CA VAL A 12 5.34 -2.88 0.82
C VAL A 12 6.38 -3.50 1.74
N ILE A 13 6.90 -2.72 2.68
CA ILE A 13 8.03 -3.12 3.51
C ILE A 13 7.54 -4.00 4.64
N SER A 14 6.75 -3.44 5.55
CA SER A 14 6.30 -4.11 6.77
C SER A 14 5.04 -3.45 7.32
N ALA A 15 4.44 -4.08 8.32
CA ALA A 15 3.47 -3.45 9.20
C ALA A 15 3.74 -3.79 10.67
N GLU A 16 3.16 -3.00 11.55
CA GLU A 16 3.39 -3.06 12.99
C GLU A 16 2.08 -3.03 13.75
N ASP A 17 2.01 -3.72 14.89
CA ASP A 17 0.89 -3.65 15.85
C ASP A 17 -0.50 -3.91 15.23
N LEU A 18 -0.58 -4.92 14.36
CA LEU A 18 -1.82 -5.34 13.71
C LEU A 18 -2.70 -6.21 14.62
N SER A 19 -3.98 -5.86 14.73
CA SER A 19 -4.96 -6.63 15.50
C SER A 19 -6.28 -6.85 14.76
N ILE A 20 -7.00 -7.92 15.09
CA ILE A 20 -8.40 -8.13 14.67
C ILE A 20 -9.24 -8.32 15.94
N HIS A 21 -10.24 -7.46 16.14
CA HIS A 21 -11.08 -7.45 17.35
C HIS A 21 -10.27 -7.40 18.66
N GLY A 22 -9.19 -6.61 18.67
CA GLY A 22 -8.32 -6.45 19.84
C GLY A 22 -7.44 -7.67 20.14
N ARG A 23 -7.42 -8.67 19.27
CA ARG A 23 -6.54 -9.83 19.37
C ARG A 23 -5.39 -9.71 18.37
N PRO A 24 -4.16 -10.14 18.73
CA PRO A 24 -3.06 -10.26 17.79
C PRO A 24 -3.48 -11.04 16.55
N ILE A 25 -3.09 -10.55 15.36
CA ILE A 25 -3.33 -11.33 14.15
C ILE A 25 -2.39 -12.53 14.09
N LYS A 26 -2.87 -13.61 13.49
CA LYS A 26 -2.04 -14.77 13.17
C LYS A 26 -1.25 -14.51 11.89
N ASN A 27 -0.32 -15.41 11.64
CA ASN A 27 0.55 -15.49 10.48
C ASN A 27 -0.21 -15.76 9.17
N ASN A 28 -0.88 -14.76 8.60
CA ASN A 28 -1.61 -14.86 7.32
C ASN A 28 -1.90 -13.48 6.69
N ALA A 29 -1.02 -12.50 6.88
CA ALA A 29 -1.24 -11.12 6.47
C ALA A 29 -0.75 -10.87 5.04
N PHE A 30 -1.49 -10.10 4.25
CA PHE A 30 -1.08 -9.61 2.94
C PHE A 30 -1.62 -8.21 2.71
N VAL A 31 -1.06 -7.48 1.76
CA VAL A 31 -1.46 -6.12 1.45
C VAL A 31 -2.03 -6.05 0.05
N VAL A 32 -3.16 -5.40 -0.10
CA VAL A 32 -3.77 -5.04 -1.38
C VAL A 32 -3.48 -3.57 -1.64
N VAL A 33 -2.93 -3.27 -2.81
CA VAL A 33 -2.67 -1.92 -3.29
C VAL A 33 -3.54 -1.65 -4.50
N GLN A 34 -4.23 -0.51 -4.51
CA GLN A 34 -5.10 -0.09 -5.59
C GLN A 34 -4.86 1.38 -5.94
N THR A 35 -4.58 1.64 -7.21
CA THR A 35 -4.43 3.01 -7.77
C THR A 35 -5.66 3.45 -8.58
N ALA A 36 -6.44 2.50 -9.09
CA ALA A 36 -7.69 2.74 -9.82
C ALA A 36 -8.60 1.49 -9.74
N PRO A 37 -9.90 1.56 -10.11
CA PRO A 37 -10.81 0.43 -10.03
C PRO A 37 -10.31 -0.86 -10.69
N ASN A 38 -9.57 -0.74 -11.80
CA ASN A 38 -8.99 -1.84 -12.57
C ASN A 38 -7.47 -2.04 -12.35
N ALA A 39 -6.85 -1.28 -11.45
CA ALA A 39 -5.43 -1.30 -11.17
C ALA A 39 -5.18 -1.71 -9.72
N THR A 40 -5.24 -3.02 -9.48
CA THR A 40 -5.04 -3.65 -8.18
C THR A 40 -3.92 -4.68 -8.23
N ARG A 41 -3.08 -4.71 -7.21
CA ARG A 41 -2.06 -5.74 -6.96
C ARG A 41 -2.07 -6.11 -5.49
N SER A 42 -1.49 -7.26 -5.16
CA SER A 42 -1.32 -7.68 -3.78
C SER A 42 0.04 -8.28 -3.56
N THR A 43 0.56 -8.16 -2.34
CA THR A 43 1.73 -8.92 -1.91
C THR A 43 1.41 -10.40 -1.78
N SER A 44 2.46 -11.20 -1.66
CA SER A 44 2.42 -12.52 -1.07
C SER A 44 1.92 -12.46 0.39
N VAL A 45 1.47 -13.60 0.90
CA VAL A 45 1.05 -13.73 2.31
C VAL A 45 2.29 -13.90 3.18
N ASP A 46 2.43 -13.06 4.19
CA ASP A 46 3.36 -13.31 5.29
C ASP A 46 2.76 -14.36 6.25
N THR A 47 3.53 -15.42 6.46
CA THR A 47 3.18 -16.59 7.27
C THR A 47 4.04 -16.70 8.53
N THR A 48 4.79 -15.66 8.89
CA THR A 48 5.73 -15.73 10.01
C THR A 48 5.68 -14.55 10.98
N GLY A 49 5.46 -13.33 10.50
CA GLY A 49 5.57 -12.11 11.31
C GLY A 49 4.36 -11.82 12.19
N GLY A 50 3.22 -12.45 11.95
CA GLY A 50 2.03 -12.32 12.78
C GLY A 50 1.58 -10.86 12.90
N THR A 51 1.66 -10.29 14.10
CA THR A 51 1.32 -8.87 14.38
C THR A 51 2.32 -7.86 13.79
N TYR A 52 3.50 -8.33 13.39
CA TYR A 52 4.60 -7.55 12.80
C TYR A 52 5.04 -8.17 11.47
N PRO A 53 4.16 -8.23 10.45
CA PRO A 53 4.51 -8.84 9.18
C PRO A 53 5.57 -8.04 8.44
N SER A 54 6.42 -8.74 7.69
CA SER A 54 7.39 -8.17 6.77
C SER A 54 7.21 -8.81 5.40
N TRP A 55 6.96 -8.00 4.38
CA TRP A 55 6.82 -8.48 3.01
C TRP A 55 8.05 -8.14 2.19
N ASN A 56 8.55 -6.90 2.33
CA ASN A 56 9.61 -6.33 1.50
C ASN A 56 9.40 -6.62 0.00
N GLU A 57 8.14 -6.51 -0.45
CA GLU A 57 7.72 -6.91 -1.79
C GLU A 57 7.38 -5.67 -2.61
N MET A 58 8.01 -5.55 -3.79
CA MET A 58 7.76 -4.46 -4.73
C MET A 58 6.62 -4.82 -5.68
N LEU A 59 5.63 -3.95 -5.76
CA LEU A 59 4.53 -4.02 -6.71
C LEU A 59 4.64 -2.86 -7.70
N GLU A 60 4.44 -3.15 -8.98
CA GLU A 60 4.32 -2.12 -10.01
C GLU A 60 2.85 -1.95 -10.43
N LEU A 61 2.36 -0.70 -10.39
CA LEU A 61 1.00 -0.36 -10.79
C LEU A 61 0.99 0.88 -11.69
N PRO A 62 0.08 0.96 -12.69
CA PRO A 62 -0.17 2.22 -13.37
C PRO A 62 -0.70 3.25 -12.38
N LEU A 63 -0.33 4.51 -12.57
CA LEU A 63 -0.84 5.65 -11.81
C LEU A 63 -1.53 6.61 -12.77
N PRO A 64 -2.86 6.49 -12.96
CA PRO A 64 -3.63 7.43 -13.77
C PRO A 64 -3.49 8.87 -13.28
N GLN A 65 -3.58 9.82 -14.19
CA GLN A 65 -3.34 11.25 -13.91
C GLN A 65 -4.34 11.83 -12.90
N GLU A 66 -5.57 11.31 -12.89
CA GLU A 66 -6.66 11.67 -12.01
C GLU A 66 -6.58 11.04 -10.61
N SER A 67 -5.58 10.20 -10.35
CA SER A 67 -5.42 9.52 -9.06
C SER A 67 -5.05 10.54 -7.98
N GLN A 68 -5.92 10.71 -6.99
CA GLN A 68 -5.64 11.58 -5.83
C GLN A 68 -4.94 10.82 -4.69
N PHE A 69 -5.13 9.51 -4.63
CA PHE A 69 -4.55 8.65 -3.60
C PHE A 69 -4.29 7.23 -4.11
N VAL A 70 -3.41 6.53 -3.42
CA VAL A 70 -3.22 5.08 -3.53
C VAL A 70 -3.86 4.42 -2.31
N ARG A 71 -4.84 3.55 -2.52
CA ARG A 71 -5.43 2.79 -1.44
C ARG A 71 -4.52 1.61 -1.10
N VAL A 72 -4.15 1.51 0.17
CA VAL A 72 -3.35 0.43 0.72
C VAL A 72 -4.15 -0.22 1.84
N GLU A 73 -4.47 -1.50 1.71
CA GLU A 73 -5.29 -2.23 2.67
C GLU A 73 -4.60 -3.52 3.10
N VAL A 74 -4.39 -3.66 4.41
CA VAL A 74 -3.91 -4.89 5.01
C VAL A 74 -5.08 -5.83 5.23
N GLN A 75 -4.95 -7.06 4.73
CA GLN A 75 -5.91 -8.13 4.90
C GLN A 75 -5.26 -9.35 5.55
N CYS A 76 -6.07 -10.17 6.21
CA CYS A 76 -5.66 -11.46 6.73
C CYS A 76 -6.49 -12.57 6.09
N ARG A 77 -5.83 -13.66 5.67
CA ARG A 77 -6.53 -14.89 5.30
C ARG A 77 -7.02 -15.62 6.54
N THR A 78 -8.31 -15.91 6.55
CA THR A 78 -8.99 -16.70 7.57
C THR A 78 -9.71 -17.89 6.91
N SER A 79 -10.21 -18.84 7.70
CA SER A 79 -11.01 -19.95 7.18
C SER A 79 -12.28 -19.48 6.46
N SER A 80 -12.83 -18.32 6.83
CA SER A 80 -13.97 -17.68 6.18
C SER A 80 -13.59 -16.74 5.03
N GLY A 81 -12.34 -16.75 4.57
CA GLY A 81 -11.84 -15.89 3.49
C GLY A 81 -10.97 -14.73 3.98
N ALA A 82 -10.75 -13.75 3.10
CA ALA A 82 -9.92 -12.58 3.40
C ALA A 82 -10.70 -11.56 4.24
N LYS A 83 -10.07 -11.04 5.29
CA LYS A 83 -10.66 -10.05 6.20
C LYS A 83 -9.78 -8.82 6.30
N ALA A 84 -10.38 -7.64 6.10
CA ALA A 84 -9.67 -6.38 6.28
C ALA A 84 -9.25 -6.18 7.74
N VAL A 85 -7.97 -5.85 7.93
CA VAL A 85 -7.35 -5.51 9.22
C VAL A 85 -7.38 -3.99 9.38
N GLY A 86 -6.98 -3.27 8.34
CA GLY A 86 -7.00 -1.82 8.29
C GLY A 86 -6.47 -1.33 6.96
N GLY A 87 -6.83 -0.11 6.60
CA GLY A 87 -6.38 0.52 5.37
C GLY A 87 -6.06 2.00 5.54
N VAL A 88 -5.44 2.54 4.51
CA VAL A 88 -5.12 3.95 4.37
C VAL A 88 -5.17 4.37 2.91
N ASN A 89 -5.54 5.62 2.66
CA ASN A 89 -5.39 6.27 1.37
C ASN A 89 -4.14 7.14 1.45
N VAL A 90 -3.06 6.73 0.78
CA VAL A 90 -1.80 7.47 0.68
C VAL A 90 -1.99 8.57 -0.37
N PRO A 91 -1.97 9.86 -0.02
CA PRO A 91 -2.11 10.94 -0.99
C PRO A 91 -1.00 10.90 -2.04
N VAL A 92 -1.33 11.14 -3.31
CA VAL A 92 -0.33 11.20 -4.39
C VAL A 92 0.65 12.37 -4.19
N SER A 93 0.21 13.45 -3.55
CA SER A 93 1.08 14.58 -3.16
C SER A 93 2.28 14.14 -2.33
N ASP A 94 2.14 13.09 -1.52
CA ASP A 94 3.18 12.71 -0.56
C ASP A 94 4.39 12.05 -1.24
N PHE A 95 4.28 11.69 -2.54
CA PHE A 95 5.36 11.07 -3.31
C PHE A 95 5.46 11.50 -4.78
N ALA A 96 4.56 12.36 -5.29
CA ALA A 96 4.53 12.78 -6.69
C ALA A 96 4.16 14.27 -6.89
N GLU A 97 4.36 15.13 -5.89
CA GLU A 97 4.14 16.57 -6.02
C GLU A 97 5.18 17.22 -6.97
N GLY A 98 4.87 18.40 -7.52
CA GLY A 98 5.63 19.01 -8.63
C GLY A 98 7.11 19.34 -8.33
N TRP A 99 7.56 19.24 -7.09
CA TRP A 99 8.94 19.43 -6.65
C TRP A 99 9.69 18.10 -6.41
N ILE A 100 8.99 16.96 -6.44
CA ILE A 100 9.60 15.63 -6.29
C ILE A 100 10.03 15.14 -7.69
N PRO A 101 11.34 14.94 -7.94
CA PRO A 101 11.81 14.48 -9.24
C PRO A 101 11.29 13.08 -9.57
N ASN A 102 11.10 12.79 -10.86
CA ASN A 102 10.82 11.43 -11.31
C ASN A 102 11.95 10.48 -10.86
N GLY A 103 11.60 9.28 -10.43
CA GLY A 103 12.58 8.29 -9.95
C GLY A 103 13.06 8.50 -8.50
N TYR A 104 12.68 9.59 -7.83
CA TYR A 104 12.94 9.75 -6.40
C TYR A 104 12.24 8.66 -5.57
N LEU A 105 12.92 8.15 -4.55
CA LEU A 105 12.40 7.11 -3.67
C LEU A 105 11.96 7.72 -2.35
N THR A 106 10.66 7.67 -2.07
CA THR A 106 10.06 8.22 -0.85
C THR A 106 9.72 7.10 0.12
N PHE A 107 10.21 7.17 1.36
CA PHE A 107 9.83 6.25 2.44
C PHE A 107 8.71 6.86 3.27
N LEU A 108 7.66 6.07 3.52
CA LEU A 108 6.43 6.53 4.16
C LEU A 108 5.98 5.54 5.23
N SER A 109 5.50 6.07 6.35
CA SER A 109 4.87 5.29 7.43
C SER A 109 3.49 5.86 7.73
N TYR A 110 2.43 5.10 7.46
CA TYR A 110 1.05 5.55 7.69
C TYR A 110 0.38 4.77 8.81
N ARG A 111 -0.41 5.50 9.60
CA ARG A 111 -1.35 4.89 10.53
C ARG A 111 -2.49 4.23 9.75
N LEU A 112 -2.67 2.93 9.95
CA LEU A 112 -3.81 2.19 9.40
C LEU A 112 -5.07 2.45 10.23
N ARG A 113 -6.23 2.42 9.55
CA ARG A 113 -7.53 2.56 10.19
C ARG A 113 -8.47 1.41 9.80
N LYS A 114 -9.25 0.94 10.77
CA LYS A 114 -10.35 0.00 10.55
C LYS A 114 -11.52 0.73 9.86
N TRP A 115 -12.49 -0.03 9.39
CA TRP A 115 -13.72 0.50 8.78
C TRP A 115 -14.52 1.42 9.71
N ASN A 116 -14.42 1.22 11.04
CA ASN A 116 -15.05 2.06 12.05
C ASN A 116 -14.21 3.29 12.45
N GLY A 117 -13.08 3.53 11.77
CA GLY A 117 -12.19 4.67 12.00
C GLY A 117 -11.14 4.47 13.09
N GLU A 118 -11.23 3.41 13.91
CA GLU A 118 -10.23 3.09 14.92
C GLU A 118 -8.85 2.85 14.30
N ARG A 119 -7.81 3.27 15.03
CA ARG A 119 -6.41 3.03 14.66
C ARG A 119 -6.08 1.54 14.79
N ASN A 120 -5.28 1.00 13.86
CA ASN A 120 -4.88 -0.40 13.92
C ASN A 120 -3.53 -0.64 13.24
N GLY A 121 -2.45 -0.35 13.97
CA GLY A 121 -1.11 -0.54 13.47
C GLY A 121 -0.62 0.52 12.48
N ILE A 122 0.59 0.31 11.98
CA ILE A 122 1.29 1.18 11.03
C ILE A 122 1.69 0.34 9.83
N ILE A 123 1.64 0.91 8.62
CA ILE A 123 2.23 0.32 7.42
C ILE A 123 3.42 1.14 6.94
N ASN A 124 4.51 0.46 6.61
CA ASN A 124 5.74 1.04 6.13
C ASN A 124 5.91 0.72 4.64
N LEU A 125 6.15 1.75 3.84
CA LEU A 125 6.18 1.70 2.39
C LEU A 125 7.41 2.45 1.87
N SER A 126 7.88 2.08 0.68
CA SER A 126 8.67 3.00 -0.15
C SER A 126 8.04 3.11 -1.54
N ILE A 127 7.95 4.32 -2.08
CA ILE A 127 7.30 4.58 -3.36
C ILE A 127 8.24 5.34 -4.28
N ARG A 128 8.31 4.94 -5.54
CA ARG A 128 8.99 5.65 -6.62
C ARG A 128 8.05 5.81 -7.81
N VAL A 129 7.93 7.04 -8.31
CA VAL A 129 7.20 7.32 -9.55
C VAL A 129 8.08 7.05 -10.76
N LYS A 130 7.54 6.32 -11.75
CA LYS A 130 8.11 6.15 -13.07
C LYS A 130 7.32 6.98 -14.07
N GLY A 131 8.00 7.93 -14.70
CA GLY A 131 7.46 8.68 -15.83
C GLY A 131 8.47 8.67 -16.97
N LYS A 132 7.99 8.67 -18.22
CA LYS A 132 8.82 9.13 -19.33
C LYS A 132 8.95 10.65 -19.23
N GLU A 133 10.15 11.14 -18.94
CA GLU A 133 10.50 12.50 -19.34
C GLU A 133 10.40 12.57 -20.88
N ILE A 134 9.66 13.54 -21.38
CA ILE A 134 9.84 13.97 -22.78
C ILE A 134 10.82 15.12 -22.69
N THR A 135 12.06 14.86 -23.11
CA THR A 135 13.00 15.90 -23.54
C THR A 135 12.46 16.61 -24.76
#